data_AF-A0AAV3F5A2-F1
#
_entry.id   AF-A0AAV3F5A2-F1
#
_cell.length_a   1.000
_cell.length_b   1.000
_cell.length_c   1.000
_cell.angle_alpha   90.00
_cell.angle_beta   90.00
_cell.angle_gamma   90.00
#
_symmetry.space_group_name_H-M   'P 1'
#
loop_
_entity.id
_entity.type
_entity.pdbx_description
1 polymer ?
#
loop_
_entity_poly.entity_id
_entity_poly.type
_entity_poly.pdbx_seq_one_letter_code
_entity_poly.pdbx_strand_id
1 'polypeptide(L)' 'MTEKFQYRLSQSQKNDIALNLIQVLEKKIEITELTRVFISNRILTSGNEKRKAFFDVWEIVLKNYLPKTRPIQFHSC' A
#
# COMPACT_ATOMS: atom_id res chain seq x y z
N MET A 1 -0.22 -17.79 -24.57
CA MET A 1 0.55 -17.59 -23.33
C MET A 1 -0.07 -16.41 -22.60
N THR A 2 -0.67 -16.63 -21.44
CA THR A 2 -1.31 -15.53 -20.68
C THR A 2 -0.21 -14.79 -19.94
N GLU A 3 0.25 -13.68 -20.49
CA GLU A 3 1.16 -12.77 -19.78
C GLU A 3 0.44 -12.29 -18.52
N LYS A 4 0.66 -12.97 -17.40
CA LYS A 4 0.11 -12.56 -16.11
C LYS A 4 0.77 -11.25 -15.76
N PHE A 5 0.01 -10.14 -15.86
CA PHE A 5 0.43 -8.82 -15.45
C PHE A 5 1.14 -8.90 -14.09
N GLN A 6 2.45 -8.58 -14.07
CA GLN A 6 3.24 -8.57 -12.85
C GLN A 6 3.38 -7.13 -12.39
N TYR A 7 2.50 -6.72 -11.48
CA TYR A 7 2.66 -5.45 -10.80
C TYR A 7 3.97 -5.45 -10.00
N ARG A 8 4.95 -4.66 -10.45
CA ARG A 8 6.29 -4.55 -9.87
C ARG A 8 6.54 -3.10 -9.47
N LEU A 9 7.14 -2.93 -8.30
CA LEU A 9 7.56 -1.64 -7.76
C LEU A 9 9.03 -1.74 -7.35
N SER A 10 9.81 -0.70 -7.67
CA SER A 10 11.15 -0.54 -7.10
C SER A 10 11.06 -0.26 -5.59
N GLN A 11 12.18 -0.41 -4.88
CA GLN A 11 12.20 -0.09 -3.45
C GLN A 11 11.91 1.40 -3.17
N SER A 12 12.39 2.30 -4.03
CA SER A 12 12.08 3.74 -3.92
C SER A 12 10.60 4.00 -4.07
N GLN A 13 9.96 3.45 -5.10
CA GLN A 13 8.52 3.60 -5.33
C GLN A 13 7.70 3.07 -4.14
N LYS A 14 8.09 1.93 -3.56
CA LYS A 14 7.42 1.39 -2.37
C LYS A 14 7.50 2.37 -1.20
N ASN A 15 8.67 2.97 -0.97
CA ASN A 15 8.87 3.95 0.09
C ASN A 15 8.05 5.22 -0.18
N ASP A 16 8.04 5.74 -1.41
CA ASP A 16 7.30 6.95 -1.77
C ASP A 16 5.79 6.77 -1.58
N ILE A 17 5.24 5.62 -2.01
CA ILE A 17 3.84 5.26 -1.81
C ILE A 17 3.55 5.15 -0.31
N ALA A 18 4.37 4.43 0.44
CA ALA A 18 4.15 4.24 1.86
C ALA A 18 4.17 5.57 2.63
N LEU A 19 5.15 6.44 2.35
CA LEU A 19 5.25 7.76 2.97
C LEU A 19 4.03 8.63 2.65
N ASN A 20 3.59 8.66 1.39
CA ASN A 20 2.41 9.43 1.02
C ASN A 20 1.14 8.88 1.69
N LEU A 21 0.96 7.56 1.78
CA LEU A 21 -0.15 6.94 2.53
C LEU A 21 -0.17 7.37 3.99
N ILE A 22 0.99 7.34 4.67
CA ILE A 22 1.11 7.77 6.07
C ILE A 22 0.73 9.24 6.21
N GLN A 23 1.27 10.10 5.35
CA GLN A 23 0.97 11.53 5.38
C GLN A 23 -0.51 11.83 5.12
N VAL A 24 -1.16 11.08 4.23
CA VAL A 24 -2.62 11.19 3.99
C VAL A 24 -3.38 10.82 5.26
N LEU A 25 -2.99 9.74 5.94
CA LEU A 25 -3.63 9.29 7.18
C LEU A 25 -3.41 10.23 8.37
N GLU A 26 -2.23 10.84 8.48
CA GLU A 26 -1.87 11.72 9.61
C GLU A 26 -2.28 13.18 9.39
N LYS A 27 -2.00 13.71 8.20
CA LYS A 27 -2.04 15.14 7.89
C LYS A 27 -3.10 15.50 6.86
N LYS A 28 -3.87 14.53 6.35
CA LYS A 28 -4.90 14.71 5.31
C LYS A 28 -4.38 15.43 4.06
N ILE A 29 -3.14 15.14 3.67
CA ILE A 29 -2.57 15.68 2.43
C ILE A 29 -3.17 15.00 1.20
N GLU A 30 -2.84 15.52 0.02
CA GLU A 30 -3.24 14.92 -1.25
C GLU A 30 -2.56 13.57 -1.53
N ILE A 31 -3.31 12.69 -2.18
CA ILE A 31 -2.82 11.40 -2.67
C ILE A 31 -2.06 11.64 -3.98
N THR A 32 -0.81 11.18 -4.05
CA THR A 32 -0.02 11.29 -5.28
C THR A 32 -0.51 10.32 -6.35
N GLU A 33 -0.15 10.58 -7.61
CA GLU A 33 -0.54 9.71 -8.72
C GLU A 33 -0.08 8.25 -8.49
N LEU A 34 1.18 8.10 -8.05
CA LEU A 34 1.78 6.81 -7.79
C LEU A 34 1.02 6.02 -6.70
N THR A 35 0.62 6.71 -5.63
CA THR A 35 -0.19 6.12 -4.56
C THR A 35 -1.60 5.78 -5.03
N ARG A 36 -2.21 6.63 -5.85
CA ARG A 36 -3.54 6.37 -6.44
C ARG A 36 -3.52 5.12 -7.29
N VAL A 37 -2.55 5.00 -8.21
CA VAL A 37 -2.37 3.80 -9.04
C VAL A 37 -2.13 2.56 -8.17
N PHE A 38 -1.33 2.66 -7.11
CA PHE A 38 -1.12 1.56 -6.17
C PHE A 38 -2.42 1.10 -5.49
N ILE A 39 -3.21 2.03 -4.95
CA ILE A 39 -4.49 1.73 -4.31
C ILE A 39 -5.45 1.08 -5.31
N SER A 40 -5.60 1.66 -6.51
CA SER A 40 -6.45 1.12 -7.56
C SER A 40 -6.07 -0.30 -7.94
N ASN A 41 -4.79 -0.55 -8.23
CA ASN A 41 -4.30 -1.89 -8.53
C ASN A 41 -4.55 -2.87 -7.38
N ARG A 42 -4.38 -2.42 -6.13
CA ARG A 42 -4.60 -3.27 -4.96
C ARG A 42 -6.08 -3.65 -4.76
N ILE A 43 -7.02 -2.74 -5.04
CA ILE A 43 -8.46 -2.98 -4.94
C ILE A 43 -8.93 -3.89 -6.09
N LEU A 44 -8.42 -3.64 -7.29
CA LEU A 44 -8.82 -4.38 -8.50
C LEU A 44 -8.17 -5.77 -8.61
N THR A 45 -7.11 -6.05 -7.83
CA THR A 45 -6.45 -7.37 -7.83
C THR A 45 -7.09 -8.30 -6.79
N SER A 46 -7.58 -9.46 -7.27
CA SER A 46 -8.16 -10.51 -6.41
C SER A 46 -7.14 -11.02 -5.38
N GLY A 47 -7.61 -11.49 -4.22
CA GLY A 47 -6.75 -11.97 -3.12
C GLY A 47 -5.72 -13.02 -3.56
N ASN A 48 -6.13 -13.93 -4.45
CA ASN A 48 -5.27 -15.00 -4.98
C ASN A 48 -4.20 -14.48 -5.97
N GLU A 49 -4.36 -13.26 -6.47
CA GLU A 49 -3.46 -12.61 -7.42
C GLU A 49 -2.59 -11.54 -6.77
N LYS A 50 -2.84 -11.20 -5.50
CA LYS A 50 -2.03 -10.23 -4.76
C LYS A 50 -0.59 -10.75 -4.62
N ARG A 51 0.32 -10.04 -5.30
CA ARG A 51 1.76 -10.31 -5.27
C ARG A 51 2.45 -9.61 -4.10
N LYS A 52 3.69 -10.05 -3.81
CA LYS A 52 4.57 -9.54 -2.75
C LYS A 52 4.65 -8.02 -2.68
N ALA A 53 4.67 -7.32 -3.82
CA ALA A 53 4.77 -5.86 -3.87
C ALA A 53 3.63 -5.15 -3.11
N PHE A 54 2.40 -5.71 -3.10
CA PHE A 54 1.31 -5.13 -2.32
C PHE A 54 1.52 -5.29 -0.82
N PHE A 55 2.07 -6.43 -0.37
CA PHE A 55 2.35 -6.69 1.05
C PHE A 55 3.54 -5.86 1.54
N ASP A 56 4.61 -5.73 0.74
CA ASP A 56 5.81 -4.97 1.09
C ASP A 56 5.48 -3.50 1.43
N VAL A 57 4.60 -2.85 0.66
CA VAL A 57 4.18 -1.46 0.93
C VAL A 57 3.41 -1.36 2.25
N TRP A 58 2.49 -2.30 2.52
CA TRP A 58 1.75 -2.30 3.79
C TRP A 58 2.64 -2.59 4.99
N GLU A 59 3.65 -3.42 4.83
CA GLU A 59 4.62 -3.67 5.88
C GLU A 59 5.38 -2.39 6.25
N ILE A 60 5.78 -1.59 5.26
CA ILE A 60 6.41 -0.28 5.50
C ILE A 60 5.42 0.66 6.19
N VAL A 61 4.17 0.74 5.72
CA VAL A 61 3.13 1.58 6.35
C VAL A 61 2.94 1.17 7.81
N LEU A 62 2.69 -0.11 8.10
CA LEU A 62 2.42 -0.59 9.47
C LEU A 62 3.62 -0.43 10.41
N LYS A 63 4.85 -0.56 9.91
CA LYS A 63 6.07 -0.32 10.71
C LYS A 63 6.26 1.15 11.08
N ASN A 64 5.83 2.07 10.22
CA ASN A 64 6.09 3.50 10.36
C ASN A 64 4.85 4.30 10.81
N TYR A 65 3.66 3.69 10.80
CA TYR A 65 2.41 4.33 11.20
C TYR A 65 1.77 3.59 12.37
N LEU A 66 1.82 4.24 13.53
CA LEU A 66 1.05 3.89 14.72
C LEU A 66 0.00 4.97 14.95
N PRO A 67 -1.28 4.71 14.66
CA PRO A 67 -2.32 5.71 14.84
C PRO A 67 -2.49 6.04 16.32
N LYS A 68 -2.30 7.32 16.65
CA LYS A 68 -2.39 7.83 18.04
C LYS A 68 -3.83 7.91 18.57
N THR A 69 -4.82 8.01 17.68
CA THR A 69 -6.22 8.28 18.04
C THR A 69 -7.19 7.16 17.66
N ARG A 70 -6.77 6.21 16.81
CA ARG A 70 -7.63 5.09 16.37
C ARG A 70 -6.81 3.79 16.33
N PRO A 71 -6.92 2.92 17.34
CA PRO A 71 -6.21 1.64 17.35
C PRO A 71 -6.54 0.85 16.07
N ILE A 72 -5.52 0.35 15.37
CA ILE A 72 -5.72 -0.62 14.29
C ILE A 72 -6.04 -1.94 14.97
N GLN A 73 -7.28 -2.41 14.83
CA GLN A 73 -7.63 -3.76 15.22
C GLN A 73 -7.01 -4.72 14.21
N PHE A 74 -5.96 -5.42 14.64
CA PHE A 74 -5.42 -6.56 13.92
C PHE A 74 -6.41 -7.71 14.12
N HIS A 75 -7.20 -8.03 13.10
CA HIS A 75 -7.98 -9.25 13.09
C HIS A 75 -7.06 -10.38 12.64
N SER A 76 -6.85 -11.38 13.50
CA SER A 76 -6.30 -12.67 13.10
C SER A 76 -7.35 -13.38 12.25
N CYS A 77 -6.99 -13.77 11.02
CA CYS A 77 -7.77 -14.69 10.21
C CYS A 77 -7.67 -16.12 10.76
#